data_AF-F8A5I2-F1
#
_entry.id   AF-F8A5I2-F1
#
_cell.length_a   1.000
_cell.length_b   1.000
_cell.length_c   1.000
_cell.angle_alpha   90.00
_cell.angle_beta   90.00
_cell.angle_gamma   90.00
#
_symmetry.space_group_name_H-M   'P 1'
#
loop_
_entity.id
_entity.type
_entity.pdbx_description
1 polymer ?
#
loop_
_entity_poly.entity_id
_entity_poly.type
_entity_poly.pdbx_seq_one_letter_code
_entity_poly.pdbx_strand_id
1 'polypeptide(L)'
;MAKPVQTRASVSIGSSLSEGRMLELAEKSSSAVDDNVGRIRLESRAAHSEIFSLRDHFEGHELMRFEVTTTRSVGRTTARTAITSFTVKEGGIASLVPMAKRKLAGFSAYEAFMDQYVSAVVAEDREAIVTLVDGKD
;
A
#
# COMPACT_ATOMS: atom_id res chain seq x y z
N MET A 1 -10.21 16.32 11.94
CA MET A 1 -8.94 15.88 12.57
C MET A 1 -7.90 15.77 11.46
N ALA A 2 -6.76 16.47 11.56
CA ALA A 2 -5.74 16.43 10.51
C ALA A 2 -5.03 15.06 10.53
N LYS A 3 -4.96 14.36 9.40
CA LYS A 3 -4.18 13.12 9.25
C LYS A 3 -2.80 13.44 8.65
N PRO A 4 -1.77 12.61 8.91
CA PRO A 4 -0.48 12.72 8.21
C PRO A 4 -0.65 12.73 6.68
N VAL A 5 0.12 13.54 5.96
CA VAL A 5 0.07 13.59 4.48
C VAL A 5 0.28 12.20 3.87
N GLN A 6 1.19 11.41 4.46
CA GLN A 6 1.49 10.04 4.06
C GLN A 6 0.27 9.11 4.00
N THR A 7 -0.82 9.41 4.71
CA THR A 7 -2.07 8.62 4.62
C THR A 7 -2.77 8.72 3.28
N ARG A 8 -2.42 9.73 2.45
CA ARG A 8 -2.94 9.93 1.10
C ARG A 8 -2.14 9.17 0.04
N ALA A 9 -0.98 8.62 0.42
CA ALA A 9 -0.15 7.85 -0.49
C ALA A 9 -0.95 6.67 -1.03
N SER A 10 -0.98 6.54 -2.34
CA SER A 10 -1.75 5.51 -3.02
C SER A 10 -1.24 5.34 -4.45
N VAL A 11 -1.52 4.16 -5.00
CA VAL A 11 -1.31 3.84 -6.40
C VAL A 11 -2.65 3.46 -7.01
N SER A 12 -2.89 3.95 -8.21
CA SER A 12 -4.05 3.60 -9.04
C SER A 12 -3.54 3.08 -10.38
N ILE A 13 -3.88 1.85 -10.73
CA ILE A 13 -3.39 1.18 -11.94
C ILE A 13 -4.57 0.76 -12.79
N GLY A 14 -4.68 1.30 -13.99
CA GLY A 14 -5.62 0.84 -15.01
C GLY A 14 -4.94 -0.12 -15.98
N SER A 15 -5.37 -1.38 -16.04
CA SER A 15 -4.75 -2.44 -16.83
C SER A 15 -5.79 -3.27 -17.60
N SER A 16 -5.34 -3.99 -18.63
CA SER A 16 -6.10 -5.02 -19.35
C SER A 16 -6.19 -6.36 -18.59
N LEU A 17 -5.38 -6.55 -17.55
CA LEU A 17 -5.38 -7.73 -16.70
C LEU A 17 -6.73 -7.94 -15.98
N SER A 18 -7.03 -9.19 -15.62
CA SER A 18 -8.23 -9.52 -14.85
C SER A 18 -8.11 -9.02 -13.40
N GLU A 19 -9.25 -8.83 -12.72
CA GLU A 19 -9.29 -8.48 -11.30
C GLU A 19 -8.53 -9.49 -10.44
N GLY A 20 -8.74 -10.79 -10.68
CA GLY A 20 -8.01 -11.84 -10.00
C GLY A 20 -6.50 -11.72 -10.19
N ARG A 21 -6.03 -11.46 -11.42
CA ARG A 21 -4.59 -11.33 -11.67
C ARG A 21 -3.99 -10.10 -10.98
N MET A 22 -4.72 -8.98 -10.97
CA MET A 22 -4.30 -7.78 -10.26
C MET A 22 -4.15 -8.01 -8.75
N LEU A 23 -5.03 -8.82 -8.14
CA LEU A 23 -4.93 -9.19 -6.72
C LEU A 23 -3.80 -10.20 -6.48
N GLU A 24 -3.64 -11.22 -7.32
CA GLU A 24 -2.51 -12.15 -7.22
C GLU A 24 -1.14 -11.45 -7.29
N LEU A 25 -1.01 -10.45 -8.17
CA LEU A 25 0.20 -9.63 -8.25
C LEU A 25 0.41 -8.77 -7.00
N ALA A 26 -0.65 -8.31 -6.35
CA ALA A 26 -0.56 -7.60 -5.07
C ALA A 26 -0.06 -8.53 -3.96
N GLU A 27 -0.65 -9.72 -3.81
CA GLU A 27 -0.17 -10.72 -2.85
C GLU A 27 1.31 -11.08 -3.10
N LYS A 28 1.69 -11.34 -4.35
CA LYS A 28 3.09 -11.64 -4.70
C LYS A 28 4.02 -10.49 -4.35
N SER A 29 3.61 -9.25 -4.62
CA SER A 29 4.39 -8.05 -4.30
C SER A 29 4.56 -7.88 -2.79
N SER A 30 3.54 -8.20 -2.00
CA SER A 30 3.63 -8.16 -0.53
C SER A 30 4.71 -9.10 0.03
N SER A 31 4.90 -10.26 -0.59
CA SER A 31 5.92 -11.24 -0.20
C SER A 31 7.33 -10.87 -0.69
N ALA A 32 7.45 -9.98 -1.68
CA ALA A 32 8.71 -9.53 -2.25
C ALA A 32 9.30 -8.31 -1.52
N VAL A 33 8.51 -7.64 -0.66
CA VAL A 33 8.99 -6.53 0.15
C VAL A 33 9.86 -7.05 1.29
N ASP A 34 11.16 -6.77 1.18
CA ASP A 34 12.14 -6.97 2.25
C ASP A 34 12.55 -5.60 2.79
N ASP A 35 11.87 -5.16 3.86
CA ASP A 35 12.13 -3.88 4.52
C ASP A 35 12.49 -4.12 6.00
N ASN A 36 13.49 -3.38 6.48
CA ASN A 36 13.99 -3.50 7.84
C ASN A 36 12.95 -3.13 8.91
N VAL A 37 11.87 -2.42 8.55
CA VAL A 37 10.85 -1.92 9.48
C VAL A 37 9.77 -2.98 9.76
N GLY A 38 9.52 -3.92 8.84
CA GLY A 38 8.48 -4.92 9.06
C GLY A 38 8.21 -5.85 7.87
N ARG A 39 7.23 -6.73 8.05
CA ARG A 39 6.74 -7.65 7.00
C ARG A 39 5.30 -7.36 6.68
N ILE A 40 4.97 -7.42 5.39
CA ILE A 40 3.60 -7.30 4.92
C ILE A 40 2.98 -8.71 4.90
N ARG A 41 1.73 -8.82 5.35
CA ARG A 41 0.94 -10.06 5.33
C ARG A 41 -0.42 -9.81 4.72
N LEU A 42 -0.88 -10.77 3.91
CA LEU A 42 -2.28 -10.84 3.50
C LEU A 42 -3.14 -11.32 4.68
N GLU A 43 -4.12 -10.53 5.06
CA GLU A 43 -5.03 -10.81 6.18
C GLU A 43 -6.40 -11.32 5.70
N SER A 44 -6.87 -10.83 4.55
CA SER A 44 -8.16 -11.23 3.99
C SER A 44 -8.19 -11.07 2.48
N ARG A 45 -8.88 -11.98 1.82
CA ARG A 45 -9.17 -11.96 0.39
C ARG A 45 -10.67 -11.96 0.16
N ALA A 46 -11.14 -11.04 -0.68
CA ALA A 46 -12.48 -10.98 -1.21
C ALA A 46 -12.44 -10.94 -2.75
N ALA A 47 -13.60 -11.00 -3.40
CA ALA A 47 -13.70 -11.07 -4.86
C ALA A 47 -13.06 -9.86 -5.57
N HIS A 48 -13.09 -8.69 -4.95
CA HIS A 48 -12.63 -7.42 -5.52
C HIS A 48 -11.65 -6.68 -4.62
N SER A 49 -11.10 -7.34 -3.59
CA SER A 49 -10.20 -6.68 -2.67
C SER A 49 -9.32 -7.65 -1.88
N GLU A 50 -8.15 -7.17 -1.50
CA GLU A 50 -7.26 -7.81 -0.55
C GLU A 50 -6.87 -6.83 0.54
N ILE A 51 -6.86 -7.30 1.79
CA ILE A 51 -6.49 -6.53 2.96
C ILE A 51 -5.13 -7.01 3.44
N PHE A 52 -4.21 -6.07 3.62
CA PHE A 52 -2.85 -6.32 4.07
C PHE A 52 -2.59 -5.65 5.42
N SER A 53 -1.80 -6.30 6.26
CA SER A 53 -1.20 -5.69 7.45
C SER A 53 0.33 -5.62 7.29
N LEU A 54 0.91 -4.53 7.77
CA LEU A 54 2.34 -4.39 7.98
C LEU A 54 2.61 -4.51 9.47
N ARG A 55 3.48 -5.44 9.84
CA ARG A 55 3.84 -5.72 11.23
C ARG A 55 5.33 -5.58 11.45
N ASP A 56 5.73 -5.06 12.60
CA ASP A 56 7.15 -4.97 12.94
C ASP A 56 7.79 -6.37 13.11
N HIS A 57 9.11 -6.46 13.01
CA HIS A 57 9.84 -7.74 13.14
C HIS A 57 10.11 -8.16 14.59
N PHE A 58 9.98 -7.25 15.56
CA PHE A 58 10.41 -7.46 16.95
C PHE A 58 9.28 -8.02 17.82
N GLU A 59 8.17 -7.28 17.92
CA GLU A 59 7.00 -7.55 18.74
C GLU A 59 5.80 -8.02 17.90
N GLY A 60 5.84 -7.81 16.57
CA GLY A 60 4.80 -8.25 15.65
C GLY A 60 3.52 -7.40 15.71
N HIS A 61 3.62 -6.20 16.29
CA HIS A 61 2.53 -5.24 16.34
C HIS A 61 2.19 -4.71 14.96
N GLU A 62 0.90 -4.48 14.72
CA GLU A 62 0.43 -3.90 13.47
C GLU A 62 0.81 -2.41 13.43
N LEU A 63 1.64 -2.05 12.46
CA LEU A 63 2.07 -0.67 12.21
C LEU A 63 1.13 0.03 11.23
N MET A 64 0.60 -0.71 10.27
CA MET A 64 -0.25 -0.19 9.20
C MET A 64 -1.16 -1.28 8.67
N ARG A 65 -2.37 -0.90 8.28
CA ARG A 65 -3.28 -1.71 7.48
C ARG A 65 -3.62 -0.95 6.20
N PHE A 66 -3.60 -1.66 5.09
CA PHE A 66 -3.97 -1.09 3.80
C PHE A 66 -4.72 -2.14 2.97
N GLU A 67 -5.45 -1.68 1.98
CA GLU A 67 -6.19 -2.54 1.06
C GLU A 67 -5.79 -2.27 -0.38
N VAL A 68 -5.91 -3.30 -1.21
CA VAL A 68 -5.95 -3.21 -2.66
C VAL A 68 -7.37 -3.52 -3.07
N THR A 69 -8.02 -2.60 -3.77
CA THR A 69 -9.37 -2.78 -4.32
C THR A 69 -9.30 -2.80 -5.82
N THR A 70 -10.04 -3.71 -6.46
CA THR A 70 -10.15 -3.81 -7.90
C THR A 70 -11.58 -3.50 -8.34
N THR A 71 -11.70 -2.87 -9.50
CA THR A 71 -12.98 -2.63 -10.16
C THR A 71 -12.80 -2.80 -11.65
N ARG A 72 -13.73 -3.48 -12.31
CA ARG A 72 -13.71 -3.61 -13.77
C ARG A 72 -14.74 -2.70 -14.41
N SER A 73 -14.30 -1.88 -15.36
CA SER A 73 -15.18 -1.03 -16.16
C SER A 73 -14.65 -0.85 -17.58
N VAL A 74 -15.55 -0.84 -18.57
CA VAL A 74 -15.23 -0.57 -19.98
C VAL A 74 -14.02 -1.40 -20.50
N GLY A 75 -13.98 -2.69 -20.12
CA GLY A 75 -12.93 -3.62 -20.53
C GLY A 75 -11.61 -3.55 -19.76
N ARG A 76 -11.37 -2.52 -18.93
CA ARG A 76 -10.16 -2.38 -18.10
C ARG A 76 -10.44 -2.64 -16.61
N THR A 77 -9.46 -3.19 -15.94
CA THR A 77 -9.44 -3.33 -14.48
C THR A 77 -8.66 -2.18 -13.88
N THR A 78 -9.27 -1.49 -12.92
CA THR A 78 -8.59 -0.48 -12.10
C THR A 78 -8.32 -1.06 -10.71
N ALA A 79 -7.05 -1.13 -10.32
CA ALA A 79 -6.65 -1.44 -8.95
C ALA A 79 -6.26 -0.16 -8.21
N ARG A 80 -6.65 -0.02 -6.94
CA ARG A 80 -6.28 1.12 -6.10
C ARG A 80 -5.83 0.65 -4.72
N THR A 81 -4.73 1.21 -4.23
CA THR A 81 -4.29 1.03 -2.84
C THR A 81 -4.84 2.13 -1.94
N ALA A 82 -5.15 1.79 -0.68
CA ALA A 82 -5.55 2.77 0.33
C ALA A 82 -5.09 2.34 1.73
N ILE A 83 -4.50 3.26 2.49
CA ILE A 83 -4.17 3.05 3.91
C ILE A 83 -5.45 3.21 4.75
N THR A 84 -5.83 2.16 5.48
CA THR A 84 -7.07 2.12 6.27
C THR A 84 -6.81 2.30 7.76
N SER A 85 -5.67 1.82 8.26
CA SER A 85 -5.21 2.00 9.65
C SER A 85 -3.72 2.28 9.68
N PHE A 86 -3.25 3.06 10.66
CA PHE A 86 -1.83 3.40 10.78
C PHE A 86 -1.45 3.80 12.20
N THR A 87 -0.20 3.54 12.51
CA THR A 87 0.51 4.05 13.69
C THR A 87 1.49 5.13 13.23
N VAL A 88 1.65 6.20 14.03
CA VAL A 88 2.65 7.24 13.77
C VAL A 88 3.93 6.92 14.54
N LYS A 89 5.09 7.35 14.04
CA LYS A 89 6.34 7.25 14.80
C LYS A 89 6.23 8.14 16.05
N GLU A 90 6.28 7.53 17.23
CA GLU A 90 6.25 8.23 18.52
C GLU A 90 7.67 8.37 19.09
N GLY A 91 7.95 9.50 19.76
CA GLY A 91 9.23 9.76 20.43
C GLY A 91 9.66 11.23 20.46
N GLY A 92 10.09 11.72 21.63
CA GLY A 92 10.69 13.05 21.82
C GLY A 92 9.88 14.21 21.24
N ILE A 93 10.52 14.99 20.35
CA ILE A 93 9.98 16.19 19.68
C ILE A 93 8.77 15.87 18.78
N ALA A 94 8.52 14.60 18.40
CA ALA A 94 7.39 14.22 17.55
C ALA A 94 6.01 14.56 18.18
N SER A 95 5.94 14.66 19.51
CA SER A 95 4.75 15.14 20.22
C SER A 95 4.43 16.61 19.92
N LEU A 96 5.46 17.43 19.68
CA LEU A 96 5.36 18.86 19.32
C LEU A 96 5.15 19.09 17.82
N VAL A 97 5.34 18.06 16.98
CA VAL A 97 5.11 18.13 15.54
C VAL A 97 3.60 18.05 15.24
N PRO A 98 3.05 18.98 14.43
CA PRO A 98 1.65 18.93 14.01
C PRO A 98 1.32 17.58 13.36
N MET A 99 0.13 17.05 13.65
CA MET A 99 -0.29 15.72 13.18
C MET A 99 -0.11 15.53 11.66
N ALA A 100 -0.34 16.57 10.86
CA ALA A 100 -0.17 16.55 9.41
C ALA A 100 1.27 16.23 8.96
N LYS A 101 2.27 16.62 9.76
CA LYS A 101 3.71 16.43 9.48
C LYS A 101 4.33 15.20 10.15
N ARG A 102 3.54 14.44 10.93
CA ARG A 102 4.04 13.21 11.56
C ARG A 102 4.28 12.13 10.49
N LYS A 103 5.31 11.31 10.70
CA LYS A 103 5.62 10.19 9.81
C LYS A 103 4.86 8.93 10.27
N LEU A 104 4.32 8.16 9.34
CA LEU A 104 3.75 6.84 9.61
C LEU A 104 4.88 5.84 9.93
N ALA A 105 4.64 4.96 10.89
CA ALA A 105 5.48 3.80 11.12
C ALA A 105 5.33 2.84 9.92
N GLY A 106 6.45 2.31 9.42
CA GLY A 106 6.41 1.35 8.31
C GLY A 106 6.10 1.91 6.92
N PHE A 107 6.08 3.24 6.74
CA PHE A 107 5.78 3.84 5.44
C PHE A 107 6.72 3.40 4.31
N SER A 108 8.00 3.15 4.60
CA SER A 108 8.98 2.68 3.60
C SER A 108 8.60 1.32 3.02
N ALA A 109 8.11 0.39 3.86
CA ALA A 109 7.63 -0.91 3.39
C ALA A 109 6.38 -0.77 2.51
N TYR A 110 5.49 0.20 2.83
CA TYR A 110 4.33 0.50 1.99
C TYR A 110 4.73 1.12 0.64
N GLU A 111 5.71 2.04 0.62
CA GLU A 111 6.30 2.55 -0.63
C GLU A 111 6.90 1.42 -1.47
N ALA A 112 7.73 0.57 -0.85
CA ALA A 112 8.33 -0.59 -1.51
C ALA A 112 7.27 -1.54 -2.08
N PHE A 113 6.17 -1.76 -1.35
CA PHE A 113 5.03 -2.52 -1.85
C PHE A 113 4.42 -1.89 -3.11
N MET A 114 4.16 -0.58 -3.09
CA MET A 114 3.58 0.12 -4.25
C MET A 114 4.50 0.01 -5.48
N ASP A 115 5.81 0.19 -5.28
CA ASP A 115 6.80 0.11 -6.36
C ASP A 115 6.89 -1.31 -6.94
N GLN A 116 6.93 -2.33 -6.08
CA GLN A 116 6.92 -3.74 -6.52
C GLN A 116 5.62 -4.09 -7.24
N TYR A 117 4.49 -3.62 -6.73
CA TYR A 117 3.18 -3.89 -7.34
C TYR A 117 3.05 -3.26 -8.72
N VAL A 118 3.44 -1.99 -8.87
CA VAL A 118 3.49 -1.32 -10.16
C VAL A 118 4.41 -2.06 -11.12
N SER A 119 5.61 -2.42 -10.67
CA SER A 119 6.59 -3.14 -11.50
C SER A 119 6.06 -4.49 -11.98
N ALA A 120 5.39 -5.23 -11.09
CA ALA A 120 4.80 -6.53 -11.41
C ALA A 120 3.65 -6.41 -12.43
N VAL A 121 2.80 -5.38 -12.32
CA VAL A 121 1.72 -5.14 -13.29
C VAL A 121 2.28 -4.71 -14.64
N VAL A 122 3.21 -3.75 -14.66
CA VAL A 122 3.82 -3.24 -15.90
C VAL A 122 4.62 -4.31 -16.65
N ALA A 123 5.19 -5.28 -15.92
CA ALA A 123 5.87 -6.42 -16.52
C ALA A 123 4.91 -7.32 -17.33
N GLU A 124 3.64 -7.44 -16.92
CA GLU A 124 2.63 -8.26 -17.60
C GLU A 124 1.75 -7.47 -18.56
N ASP A 125 1.54 -6.17 -18.31
CA ASP A 125 0.80 -5.25 -19.15
C ASP A 125 1.57 -3.93 -19.30
N ARG A 126 2.34 -3.83 -20.39
CA ARG A 126 3.14 -2.63 -20.69
C ARG A 126 2.29 -1.38 -21.00
N GLU A 127 1.02 -1.56 -21.32
CA GLU A 127 0.06 -0.49 -21.60
C GLU A 127 -0.76 -0.10 -20.35
N ALA A 128 -0.32 -0.56 -19.17
CA ALA A 128 -0.92 -0.18 -17.90
C ALA A 128 -0.73 1.32 -17.63
N ILE A 129 -1.80 1.98 -17.22
CA ILE A 129 -1.81 3.40 -16.85
C ILE A 129 -1.65 3.47 -15.34
N VAL A 130 -0.55 4.06 -14.87
CA VAL A 130 -0.21 4.16 -13.46
C VAL A 130 -0.33 5.61 -13.01
N THR A 131 -1.06 5.84 -11.92
CA THR A 131 -1.09 7.11 -11.19
C THR A 131 -0.59 6.85 -9.78
N LEU A 132 0.50 7.51 -9.40
CA LEU A 132 1.09 7.45 -8.06
C LEU A 132 0.83 8.78 -7.36
N VAL A 133 0.29 8.71 -6.14
CA VAL A 133 0.27 9.83 -5.20
C VAL A 133 1.32 9.51 -4.16
N ASP A 134 2.41 10.28 -4.15
CA ASP A 134 3.44 10.12 -3.12
C ASP A 134 3.01 10.79 -1.81
N GLY A 135 3.52 10.27 -0.69
CA GLY A 135 3.24 10.77 0.65
C GLY A 135 4.25 11.83 1.11
N LYS A 136 4.92 12.51 0.18
CA LYS A 136 6.10 13.36 0.43
C LYS A 136 5.73 14.84 0.27
N ASP A 137 5.18 15.44 1.32
CA ASP A 137 5.18 16.91 1.53
C ASP A 137 6.17 17.30 2.62
#